data_AF-A0A957Z6G1-F1
#
_entry.id   AF-A0A957Z6G1-F1
#
_cell.length_a   1.000
_cell.length_b   1.000
_cell.length_c   1.000
_cell.angle_alpha   90.00
_cell.angle_beta   90.00
_cell.angle_gamma   90.00
#
_symmetry.space_group_name_H-M   'P 1'
#
loop_
_entity.id
_entity.type
_entity.pdbx_description
1 polymer ?
#
loop_
_entity_poly.entity_id
_entity_poly.type
_entity_poly.pdbx_seq_one_letter_code
_entity_poly.pdbx_strand_id
1 'polypeptide(L)' 'MSSPFPGMDPYLEGDMWQEFHERLANQISVQLLPQLAPKYVALLAKRYVVHRPAIGIFSPPSERIVYPDVHVVAER' A
#
# COMPACT_ATOMS: atom_id res chain seq x y z
N MET A 1 -11.51 -26.80 8.83
CA MET A 1 -10.64 -26.21 7.79
C MET A 1 -11.51 -25.46 6.81
N SER A 2 -11.29 -24.16 6.64
CA SER A 2 -10.93 -23.57 5.35
C SER A 2 -10.63 -22.08 5.52
N SER A 3 -9.40 -21.63 5.28
CA SER A 3 -9.24 -20.39 4.51
C SER A 3 -8.65 -20.80 3.17
N PRO A 4 -9.49 -20.92 2.13
CA PRO A 4 -9.08 -21.18 0.77
C PRO A 4 -9.41 -19.91 -0.01
N PHE A 5 -8.75 -18.78 0.27
CA PHE A 5 -9.24 -17.44 -0.16
C PHE A 5 -9.92 -17.47 -1.54
N PRO A 6 -11.24 -17.20 -1.57
CA PRO A 6 -11.61 -15.87 -1.98
C PRO A 6 -12.34 -15.16 -0.83
N GLY A 7 -11.63 -14.21 -0.22
CA GLY A 7 -12.18 -13.29 0.77
C GLY A 7 -11.99 -13.75 2.21
N MET A 8 -10.75 -13.98 2.64
CA MET A 8 -10.11 -13.08 3.62
C MET A 8 -10.24 -13.69 5.07
N ASP A 9 -9.26 -13.54 5.98
CA ASP A 9 -9.21 -14.28 7.28
C ASP A 9 -9.97 -13.49 8.36
N PRO A 10 -11.09 -14.02 8.92
CA PRO A 10 -11.94 -13.29 9.86
C PRO A 10 -11.22 -12.80 11.13
N TYR A 11 -10.15 -13.48 11.56
CA TYR A 11 -9.39 -13.07 12.75
C TYR A 11 -8.43 -11.92 12.48
N LEU A 12 -7.97 -11.78 11.24
CA LEU A 12 -7.16 -10.65 10.81
C LEU A 12 -8.04 -9.43 10.53
N GLU A 13 -9.23 -9.62 9.96
CA GLU A 13 -10.11 -8.53 9.52
C GLU A 13 -11.13 -8.01 10.55
N GLY A 14 -11.12 -8.55 11.76
CA GLY A 14 -11.92 -8.01 12.87
C GLY A 14 -11.39 -6.66 13.36
N ASP A 15 -11.75 -6.29 14.60
CA ASP A 15 -11.37 -5.01 15.21
C ASP A 15 -9.85 -4.75 15.25
N MET A 16 -9.04 -5.81 15.18
CA MET A 16 -7.58 -5.75 15.19
C MET A 16 -6.94 -5.52 13.81
N TRP A 17 -7.73 -5.46 12.73
CA TRP A 17 -7.21 -5.34 11.37
C TRP A 17 -6.30 -4.15 11.18
N GLN A 18 -6.71 -2.97 11.66
CA GLN A 18 -5.93 -1.75 11.47
C GLN A 18 -4.56 -1.86 12.15
N GLU A 19 -4.52 -2.34 13.40
CA GLU A 19 -3.27 -2.57 14.14
C GLU A 19 -2.39 -3.62 13.45
N PHE A 20 -2.98 -4.73 13.00
CA PHE A 20 -2.26 -5.77 12.27
C PHE A 20 -1.68 -5.24 10.96
N HIS A 21 -2.48 -4.54 10.17
CA HIS A 21 -2.11 -4.01 8.86
C HIS A 21 -0.98 -2.98 8.98
N GLU A 22 -1.08 -2.03 9.92
CA GLU A 22 -0.04 -1.02 10.17
C GLU A 22 1.28 -1.68 10.60
N ARG A 23 1.22 -2.67 11.51
CA ARG A 23 2.41 -3.41 11.96
C ARG A 23 3.03 -4.25 10.84
N LEU A 24 2.20 -4.92 10.04
CA LEU A 24 2.65 -5.71 8.91
C LEU A 24 3.36 -4.82 7.87
N ALA A 25 2.75 -3.70 7.49
CA ALA A 25 3.33 -2.74 6.57
C ALA A 25 4.68 -2.21 7.10
N ASN A 26 4.76 -1.88 8.39
CA ASN A 26 6.01 -1.47 9.03
C ASN A 26 7.10 -2.57 8.93
N GLN A 27 6.76 -3.82 9.25
CA GLN A 27 7.72 -4.92 9.15
C GLN A 27 8.19 -5.19 7.71
N ILE A 28 7.30 -5.05 6.72
CA ILE A 28 7.68 -5.13 5.31
C ILE A 28 8.67 -4.01 4.95
N SER A 29 8.41 -2.78 5.39
CA SER A 29 9.31 -1.65 5.16
C SER A 29 10.71 -1.92 5.73
N VAL A 30 10.79 -2.36 7.00
CA VAL A 30 12.05 -2.70 7.66
C VAL A 30 12.82 -3.81 6.91
N GLN A 31 12.13 -4.84 6.43
CA GLN A 31 12.74 -5.92 5.67
C GLN A 31 13.21 -5.50 4.27
N LEU A 32 12.56 -4.51 3.66
CA LEU A 32 12.95 -3.96 2.36
C LEU A 32 14.18 -3.07 2.44
N LEU A 33 14.31 -2.24 3.48
CA LEU A 33 15.44 -1.30 3.62
C LEU A 33 16.82 -1.90 3.32
N PRO A 34 17.25 -3.05 3.89
CA PRO A 34 18.57 -3.62 3.59
C PRO A 34 18.71 -4.18 2.17
N GLN A 35 17.61 -4.40 1.44
CA GLN A 35 17.60 -4.90 0.06
C GLN A 35 17.60 -3.78 -0.98
N LEU A 36 17.34 -2.55 -0.55
CA LEU A 36 17.30 -1.38 -1.43
C LEU A 36 18.70 -0.83 -1.67
N ALA A 37 18.93 -0.28 -2.87
CA ALA A 37 20.15 0.48 -3.11
C ALA A 37 20.17 1.74 -2.22
N PRO A 38 21.35 2.25 -1.79
CA PRO A 38 21.45 3.32 -0.79
C PRO A 38 20.69 4.61 -1.09
N LYS A 39 20.37 4.86 -2.37
CA LYS A 39 19.60 6.02 -2.82
C LYS A 39 18.09 5.86 -2.64
N TYR A 40 17.58 4.76 -2.09
CA TYR A 40 16.16 4.49 -1.95
C TYR A 40 15.77 4.22 -0.50
N VAL A 41 14.57 4.65 -0.13
CA VAL A 41 13.98 4.44 1.19
C VAL A 41 12.56 3.90 1.06
N ALA A 42 12.18 2.97 1.95
CA ALA A 42 10.82 2.46 2.08
C ALA A 42 10.06 3.25 3.16
N LEU A 43 8.92 3.84 2.77
CA LEU A 43 8.09 4.71 3.61
C LEU A 43 6.67 4.12 3.75
N LEU A 44 6.03 4.36 4.88
CA LEU A 44 4.65 3.92 5.12
C LEU A 44 3.63 4.96 4.62
N ALA A 45 2.46 4.46 4.21
CA ALA A 45 1.20 5.21 4.09
C ALA A 45 1.27 6.59 3.38
N LYS A 46 2.06 6.71 2.31
CA LYS A 46 2.20 7.97 1.57
C LYS A 46 1.05 8.16 0.58
N ARG A 47 0.29 9.26 0.72
CA ARG A 47 -0.80 9.62 -0.20
C ARG A 47 -0.23 10.03 -1.57
N TYR A 48 -0.63 9.31 -2.61
CA TYR A 48 -0.36 9.67 -4.01
C TYR A 48 -1.61 10.24 -4.66
N VAL A 49 -1.44 11.37 -5.33
CA VAL A 49 -2.45 11.96 -6.22
C VAL A 49 -1.96 11.75 -7.65
N VAL A 50 -2.57 10.81 -8.36
CA VAL A 50 -2.24 10.52 -9.75
C VAL A 50 -3.22 11.26 -10.64
N HIS A 51 -2.73 12.27 -11.37
CA HIS A 51 -3.50 12.94 -12.39
C HIS A 51 -3.44 12.15 -13.70
N ARG A 52 -4.59 11.70 -14.20
CA ARG A 52 -4.73 11.15 -15.56
C ARG A 52 -5.69 12.03 -16.34
N PRO A 53 -5.32 12.54 -17.52
CA PRO A 53 -6.29 13.22 -18.36
C PRO A 53 -7.39 12.22 -18.76
N ALA A 54 -8.60 12.46 -18.28
CA ALA A 54 -9.78 11.70 -18.65
C ALA A 54 -10.29 12.26 -19.99
N ILE A 55 -10.19 11.48 -21.07
CA ILE A 55 -10.73 11.85 -22.38
C ILE A 55 -11.98 11.01 -22.60
N GLY A 56 -13.15 11.62 -22.41
CA GLY A 56 -14.46 11.00 -22.68
C GLY A 56 -15.30 10.73 -21.44
N ILE A 57 -16.62 10.62 -21.67
CA ILE A 57 -17.68 10.56 -20.64
C ILE A 57 -17.60 9.28 -19.79
N PHE A 58 -16.97 8.23 -20.32
CA PHE A 58 -16.75 6.94 -19.62
C PHE A 58 -15.37 6.82 -18.99
N SER A 59 -14.53 7.87 -19.04
CA SER A 59 -13.21 7.81 -18.42
C SER A 59 -13.32 7.87 -16.90
N PRO A 60 -12.47 7.13 -16.17
CA PRO A 60 -12.36 7.27 -14.72
C PRO A 60 -12.01 8.71 -14.33
N PRO A 61 -12.32 9.14 -13.10
CA PRO A 61 -12.02 10.51 -12.64
C PRO A 61 -10.56 10.86 -12.92
N SER A 62 -10.33 12.11 -13.30
CA SER A 62 -9.01 12.61 -13.70
C SER A 62 -7.97 12.56 -12.57
N GLU A 63 -8.42 12.35 -11.34
CA GLU A 63 -7.59 12.23 -10.16
C GLU A 63 -7.85 10.86 -9.50
N ARG A 64 -6.80 10.05 -9.39
CA ARG A 64 -6.83 8.79 -8.64
C ARG A 64 -5.95 8.94 -7.41
N ILE A 65 -6.56 8.81 -6.23
CA ILE A 65 -5.82 8.77 -4.97
C ILE A 65 -5.39 7.32 -4.71
N VAL A 66 -4.11 7.11 -4.41
CA VAL A 66 -3.53 5.79 -4.09
C VAL A 66 -2.83 5.84 -2.74
N TYR A 67 -3.11 4.85 -1.90
CA TYR A 67 -2.48 4.65 -0.60
C TYR A 67 -1.76 3.30 -0.61
N PRO A 68 -0.47 3.26 -0.98
CA PRO A 68 0.34 2.07 -0.82
C PRO A 68 0.64 1.82 0.66
N ASP A 69 0.63 0.55 1.06
CA ASP A 69 1.02 0.13 2.42
C ASP A 69 2.48 0.47 2.70
N VAL A 70 3.35 0.15 1.73
CA VAL A 70 4.77 0.52 1.71
C VAL A 70 5.12 1.12 0.36
N HIS A 71 5.86 2.22 0.39
CA HIS A 71 6.25 2.96 -0.79
C HIS A 71 7.76 3.20 -0.86
N VAL A 72 8.39 2.84 -1.97
CA VAL A 72 9.83 3.06 -2.18
C VAL A 72 10.05 4.34 -3.01
N VAL A 73 10.73 5.33 -2.43
CA VAL A 73 11.19 6.55 -3.14
C VAL A 73 12.71 6.63 -3.20
N ALA A 74 13.23 7.40 -4.15
CA ALA A 74 14.61 7.86 -4.08
C ALA A 74 14.75 8.93 -2.98
N GLU A 75 15.74 8.78 -2.10
CA GLU A 75 16.21 9.82 -1.19
C GLU A 75 16.85 10.94 -2.03
N ARG A 76 16.41 12.19 -1.81
CA ARG A 76 16.87 13.36 -2.59
C ARG A 76 18.20 13.87 -2.08
#